data_AF-A0A4R9F1X9-F1
#
_entry.id   AF-A0A4R9F1X9-F1
#
_cell.length_a   1.000
_cell.length_b   1.000
_cell.length_c   1.000
_cell.angle_alpha   90.00
_cell.angle_beta   90.00
_cell.angle_gamma   90.00
#
_symmetry.space_group_name_H-M   'P 1'
#
loop_
_entity.id
_entity.type
_entity.pdbx_description
1 polymer ?
#
loop_
_entity_poly.entity_id
_entity_poly.type
_entity_poly.pdbx_seq_one_letter_code
_entity_poly.pdbx_strand_id
1 'polypeptide(L)'
;MVTYPNPDGLEIHFAQVAGNRDIGDLWEAAREAEVKPGTIRVWVTRGKIEPILDGEAGQYFHLPTIRRAAAGGAKYTPTDPAANSRGPHTHAA
;
A
#
# COMPACT_ATOMS: atom_id res chain seq x y z
N MET A 1 -5.08 7.76 -14.13
CA MET A 1 -4.44 7.41 -12.85
C MET A 1 -4.60 5.92 -12.63
N VAL A 2 -3.55 5.18 -12.24
CA VAL A 2 -3.65 3.73 -12.02
C VAL A 2 -4.15 3.45 -10.60
N THR A 3 -5.22 2.66 -10.49
CA THR A 3 -5.82 2.22 -9.22
C THR A 3 -5.75 0.70 -9.08
N TYR A 4 -5.71 0.22 -7.85
CA TYR A 4 -5.68 -1.20 -7.51
C TYR A 4 -6.84 -1.48 -6.55
N PRO A 5 -8.03 -1.80 -7.09
CA PRO A 5 -9.21 -2.02 -6.26
C PRO A 5 -9.05 -3.26 -5.40
N ASN A 6 -9.71 -3.26 -4.24
CA ASN A 6 -9.85 -4.46 -3.43
C ASN A 6 -10.73 -5.49 -4.17
N PRO A 7 -10.50 -6.79 -3.94
CA PRO A 7 -11.45 -7.82 -4.36
C PRO A 7 -12.81 -7.64 -3.66
N ASP A 8 -13.83 -8.32 -4.15
CA ASP A 8 -15.15 -8.32 -3.52
C ASP A 8 -15.06 -8.85 -2.07
N GLY A 9 -15.93 -8.35 -1.20
CA GLY A 9 -15.96 -8.72 0.22
C GLY A 9 -16.18 -10.21 0.45
N LEU A 10 -16.87 -10.90 -0.47
CA LEU A 10 -17.04 -12.35 -0.45
C LEU A 10 -15.71 -13.10 -0.66
N GLU A 11 -14.88 -12.64 -1.60
CA GLU A 11 -13.56 -13.26 -1.86
C GLU A 11 -12.64 -13.11 -0.66
N ILE A 12 -12.65 -11.93 -0.02
CA ILE A 12 -11.89 -11.66 1.20
C ILE A 12 -12.34 -12.58 2.32
N HIS A 13 -13.66 -12.75 2.50
CA HIS A 13 -14.22 -13.64 3.51
C HIS A 13 -13.80 -15.09 3.30
N PHE A 14 -13.91 -15.62 2.06
CA PHE A 14 -13.51 -16.99 1.77
C PHE A 14 -12.01 -17.22 1.95
N ALA A 15 -11.17 -16.26 1.57
CA ALA A 15 -9.73 -16.32 1.80
C ALA A 15 -9.40 -16.42 3.31
N GLN A 16 -10.07 -15.63 4.15
CA GLN A 16 -9.92 -15.72 5.61
C GLN A 16 -10.37 -17.07 6.16
N VAL A 17 -11.52 -17.59 5.72
CA VAL A 17 -12.04 -18.90 6.15
C VAL A 17 -11.10 -20.04 5.74
N ALA A 18 -10.46 -19.94 4.58
CA ALA A 18 -9.44 -20.88 4.12
C ALA A 18 -8.12 -20.79 4.92
N GLY A 19 -7.99 -19.83 5.85
CA GLY A 19 -6.80 -19.62 6.66
C GLY A 19 -5.73 -18.76 5.99
N ASN A 20 -6.03 -18.12 4.86
CA ASN A 20 -5.09 -17.21 4.22
C ASN A 20 -4.90 -15.96 5.08
N ARG A 21 -3.65 -15.53 5.24
CA ARG A 21 -3.29 -14.26 5.88
C ARG A 21 -3.21 -13.15 4.82
N ASP A 22 -4.32 -12.93 4.12
CA ASP A 22 -4.40 -11.95 3.03
C ASP A 22 -4.79 -10.55 3.50
N ILE A 23 -5.13 -10.40 4.78
CA ILE A 23 -5.42 -9.12 5.41
C ILE A 23 -4.33 -8.81 6.43
N GLY A 24 -3.81 -7.59 6.38
CA GLY A 24 -2.85 -7.10 7.37
C GLY A 24 -3.04 -5.63 7.68
N ASP A 25 -2.44 -5.19 8.77
CA ASP A 25 -2.43 -3.79 9.17
C ASP A 25 -1.51 -2.93 8.29
N LEU A 26 -1.38 -1.64 8.63
CA LEU A 26 -0.49 -0.71 7.92
C LEU A 26 0.97 -1.17 7.85
N TRP A 27 1.49 -1.81 8.91
CA TRP A 27 2.87 -2.26 8.99
C TRP A 27 3.10 -3.51 8.16
N GLU A 28 2.16 -4.45 8.21
CA GLU A 28 2.17 -5.65 7.38
C GLU A 28 2.04 -5.30 5.90
N ALA A 29 1.17 -4.35 5.55
CA ALA A 29 1.06 -3.82 4.19
C ALA A 29 2.38 -3.16 3.71
N ALA A 30 3.01 -2.36 4.58
CA ALA A 30 4.29 -1.73 4.25
C ALA A 30 5.40 -2.76 4.03
N ARG A 31 5.46 -3.79 4.88
CA ARG A 31 6.38 -4.92 4.75
C ARG A 31 6.15 -5.69 3.45
N GLU A 32 4.90 -5.97 3.12
CA GLU A 32 4.51 -6.70 1.90
C GLU A 32 4.94 -5.96 0.61
N ALA A 33 4.91 -4.63 0.63
CA ALA A 33 5.34 -3.80 -0.48
C ALA A 33 6.83 -3.38 -0.42
N GLU A 34 7.57 -3.81 0.60
CA GLU A 34 8.97 -3.38 0.86
C GLU A 34 9.13 -1.84 0.91
N VAL A 35 8.16 -1.13 1.48
CA VAL A 35 8.16 0.33 1.62
C VAL A 35 7.99 0.77 3.08
N LYS A 36 8.16 2.07 3.33
CA LYS A 36 7.82 2.66 4.63
C LYS A 36 6.30 2.80 4.78
N PRO A 37 5.73 2.70 6.00
CA PRO A 37 4.28 2.91 6.24
C PRO A 37 3.73 4.22 5.70
N GLY A 38 4.53 5.30 5.72
CA GLY A 38 4.16 6.58 5.13
C GLY A 38 3.86 6.50 3.64
N THR A 39 4.53 5.62 2.89
CA THR A 39 4.28 5.40 1.47
C THR A 39 2.90 4.78 1.23
N ILE A 40 2.48 3.84 2.08
CA ILE A 40 1.13 3.24 2.02
C ILE A 40 0.07 4.34 2.25
N ARG A 41 0.26 5.20 3.26
CA ARG A 41 -0.63 6.37 3.49
C ARG A 41 -0.68 7.32 2.29
N VAL A 42 0.46 7.55 1.63
CA VAL A 42 0.51 8.34 0.39
C VAL A 42 -0.27 7.67 -0.73
N TRP A 43 -0.25 6.34 -0.84
CA TRP A 43 -1.03 5.63 -1.85
C TRP A 43 -2.53 5.72 -1.57
N VAL A 44 -2.95 5.63 -0.30
CA VAL A 44 -4.35 5.81 0.13
C VAL A 44 -4.83 7.24 -0.15
N THR A 45 -4.10 8.26 0.31
CA THR A 45 -4.46 9.67 0.10
C THR A 45 -4.52 10.07 -1.37
N ARG A 46 -3.76 9.37 -2.23
CA ARG A 46 -3.81 9.54 -3.68
C ARG A 46 -4.90 8.70 -4.34
N GLY A 47 -5.63 7.84 -3.62
CA GLY A 47 -6.66 6.97 -4.20
C GLY A 47 -6.08 5.86 -5.10
N LYS A 48 -4.83 5.45 -4.88
CA LYS A 48 -4.21 4.33 -5.62
C LYS A 48 -4.66 2.97 -5.08
N ILE A 49 -4.86 2.90 -3.77
CA ILE A 49 -5.32 1.75 -3.00
C ILE A 49 -6.35 2.24 -1.99
N GLU A 50 -7.15 1.33 -1.47
CA GLU A 50 -8.13 1.61 -0.42
C GLU A 50 -7.98 0.57 0.70
N PRO A 51 -8.14 0.98 1.98
CA PRO A 51 -8.28 0.02 3.07
C PRO A 51 -9.56 -0.80 2.88
N ILE A 52 -9.55 -2.05 3.36
CA ILE A 52 -10.76 -2.89 3.39
C ILE A 52 -11.67 -2.44 4.54
N LEU A 53 -11.05 -2.11 5.68
CA LEU A 53 -11.73 -1.84 6.95
C LEU A 53 -10.95 -0.78 7.71
N ASP A 54 -11.67 0.12 8.38
CA ASP A 54 -11.13 0.99 9.43
C ASP A 54 -11.55 0.41 10.79
N GLY A 55 -10.62 -0.23 11.50
CA GLY A 55 -10.86 -0.77 12.84
C GLY A 55 -10.28 0.13 13.94
N GLU A 56 -10.52 -0.23 15.20
CA GLU A 56 -10.00 0.53 16.36
C GLU A 56 -8.47 0.63 16.38
N ALA A 57 -7.79 -0.42 15.92
CA ALA A 57 -6.32 -0.46 15.81
C ALA A 57 -5.78 0.27 14.56
N GLY A 58 -6.67 0.74 13.68
CA GLY A 58 -6.33 1.41 12.43
C GLY A 58 -6.86 0.68 11.19
N GLN A 59 -6.30 1.07 10.04
CA GLN A 59 -6.74 0.59 8.74
C GLN A 59 -6.16 -0.77 8.41
N TYR A 60 -6.98 -1.64 7.81
CA TYR A 60 -6.60 -2.95 7.33
C TYR A 60 -6.58 -2.99 5.80
N PHE A 61 -5.62 -3.72 5.24
CA PHE A 61 -5.34 -3.76 3.81
C PHE A 61 -5.32 -5.18 3.28
N HIS A 62 -5.72 -5.33 2.01
CA HIS A 62 -5.59 -6.58 1.29
C HIS A 62 -4.15 -6.73 0.77
N LEU A 63 -3.34 -7.56 1.43
CA LEU A 63 -1.91 -7.73 1.15
C LEU A 63 -1.61 -8.12 -0.31
N PRO A 64 -2.38 -9.01 -0.97
CA PRO A 64 -2.18 -9.28 -2.39
C PRO A 64 -2.41 -8.04 -3.29
N THR A 65 -3.36 -7.17 -2.96
CA THR A 65 -3.57 -5.91 -3.69
C THR A 65 -2.39 -4.96 -3.48
N ILE A 66 -1.86 -4.89 -2.25
CA ILE A 66 -0.67 -4.11 -1.93
C ILE A 66 0.55 -4.58 -2.73
N ARG A 67 0.79 -5.90 -2.79
CA ARG A 67 1.86 -6.50 -3.61
C ARG A 67 1.73 -6.12 -5.08
N ARG A 68 0.51 -6.17 -5.64
CA ARG A 68 0.25 -5.76 -7.03
C ARG A 68 0.51 -4.28 -7.26
N ALA A 69 0.13 -3.42 -6.32
CA ALA A 69 0.38 -1.98 -6.38
C ALA A 69 1.89 -1.68 -6.38
N ALA A 70 2.65 -2.37 -5.53
CA ALA A 70 4.11 -2.25 -5.48
C ALA A 70 4.77 -2.67 -6.80
N ALA A 71 4.42 -3.85 -7.32
CA ALA A 71 4.94 -4.35 -8.60
C ALA A 71 4.59 -3.45 -9.79
N GLY A 72 3.39 -2.85 -9.79
CA GLY A 72 2.99 -1.89 -10.81
C GLY A 72 3.72 -0.55 -10.71
N GLY A 73 4.07 -0.12 -9.50
CA GLY A 73 4.88 1.07 -9.23
C GLY A 73 6.35 0.90 -9.65
N ALA A 74 6.91 -0.30 -9.49
CA ALA A 74 8.30 -0.61 -9.84
C ALA A 74 8.63 -0.36 -11.32
N LYS A 75 7.64 -0.46 -12.21
CA LYS A 75 7.76 -0.12 -13.64
C LYS A 75 8.09 1.36 -13.91
N TYR A 76 7.85 2.22 -12.92
CA TYR A 76 8.09 3.66 -12.99
C TYR A 76 9.21 4.09 -12.04
N THR A 77 9.93 3.15 -11.43
CA THR A 77 11.12 3.45 -10.64
C THR A 77 12.20 3.97 -11.60
N PRO A 78 12.65 5.24 -11.47
CA PRO A 78 13.77 5.73 -12.25
C PRO A 78 15.00 4.87 -11.97
N THR A 79 15.78 4.57 -13.00
CA THR A 79 17.04 3.82 -12.87
C THR A 79 18.01 4.50 -11.89
N ASP A 80 17.90 5.81 -11.73
CA ASP A 80 18.60 6.60 -10.73
C ASP A 80 17.67 6.93 -9.54
N PRO A 81 17.86 6.32 -8.35
CA PRO A 81 17.12 6.65 -7.14
C PRO A 81 17.23 8.12 -6.73
N ALA A 82 18.33 8.81 -7.09
CA ALA A 82 18.53 10.23 -6.78
C ALA A 82 17.55 11.12 -7.55
N ALA A 83 16.97 10.66 -8.67
CA ALA A 83 15.95 11.39 -9.42
C ALA A 83 14.66 11.64 -8.62
N ASN A 84 14.41 10.83 -7.59
CA ASN A 84 13.27 10.99 -6.68
C ASN A 84 13.63 11.73 -5.38
N SER A 85 14.90 12.02 -5.15
CA SER A 85 15.34 12.79 -4.00
C SER A 85 14.92 14.24 -4.20
N ARG A 86 13.91 14.68 -3.45
CA ARG A 86 13.71 16.10 -3.23
C ARG A 86 14.98 16.58 -2.53
N GLY A 87 15.72 17.48 -3.18
CA GLY A 87 16.94 18.08 -2.63
C GLY A 87 16.71 18.67 -1.23
N PRO A 88 17.77 19.12 -0.54
CA PRO A 88 17.71 19.49 0.86
C PRO A 88 16.54 20.45 1.13
N HIS A 89 15.65 20.05 2.04
CA HIS A 89 14.57 20.90 2.55
C HIS A 89 15.22 22.06 3.31
N THR A 90 15.44 23.19 2.65
CA THR A 90 15.75 24.44 3.32
C THR A 90 14.52 24.86 4.11
N HIS A 91 14.51 24.54 5.40
CA HIS A 91 13.65 25.22 6.35
C HIS A 91 14.09 26.69 6.36
N ALA A 92 13.29 27.57 5.75
CA ALA A 92 13.42 28.99 5.96
C ALA A 92 13.11 29.28 7.44
N ALA A 93 14.06 29.94 8.11
CA ALA A 93 13.96 30.36 9.50
C ALA A 93 12.95 31.52 9.67
#